data_AF-E4PK28-F1
#
_entry.id   AF-E4PK28-F1
#
_cell.length_a   1.000
_cell.length_b   1.000
_cell.length_c   1.000
_cell.angle_alpha   90.00
_cell.angle_beta   90.00
_cell.angle_gamma   90.00
#
_symmetry.space_group_name_H-M   'P 1'
#
loop_
_entity.id
_entity.type
_entity.pdbx_description
1 polymer ?
#
loop_
_entity_poly.entity_id
_entity_poly.type
_entity_poly.pdbx_seq_one_letter_code
_entity_poly.pdbx_strand_id
1 'polypeptide(L)'
;MDGHNSRYSVDNWPASFSSEGERLYFTGVSSSGERIRPVGGNHHMQMHGGGCATCHGSEKEGGAIMWPRFWVMAPALTDAALQSEHDDGHNHASYDESSLKKAIVNGIGPDGEPLHATMPRWKISEESLNALVHYLMGEHSH
;
A
#
# COMPACT_ATOMS: atom_id res chain seq x y z
N MET A 1 0.21 -25.89 -19.32
CA MET A 1 0.55 -26.44 -17.99
C MET A 1 0.62 -25.21 -17.09
N ASP A 2 -0.53 -24.70 -16.66
CA ASP A 2 -0.61 -23.34 -16.12
C ASP A 2 -1.10 -23.44 -14.69
N GLY A 3 -0.13 -23.67 -13.81
CA GLY A 3 -0.33 -23.77 -12.37
C GLY A 3 -0.47 -22.39 -11.74
N HIS A 4 -1.67 -21.82 -11.79
CA HIS A 4 -2.05 -20.71 -10.92
C HIS A 4 -2.47 -21.26 -9.56
N ASN A 5 -1.48 -21.46 -8.68
CA ASN A 5 -1.73 -21.66 -7.25
C ASN A 5 -1.18 -20.43 -6.51
N SER A 6 -1.93 -19.33 -6.54
CA SER A 6 -1.70 -18.19 -5.64
C SER A 6 -2.94 -18.03 -4.78
N ARG A 7 -2.81 -18.32 -3.49
CA ARG A 7 -3.88 -18.21 -2.48
C ARG A 7 -4.21 -16.76 -2.09
N TYR A 8 -3.92 -15.82 -2.97
CA TYR A 8 -4.36 -14.43 -2.88
C TYR A 8 -5.21 -14.17 -4.12
N SER A 9 -6.52 -14.32 -3.96
CA SER A 9 -7.49 -14.15 -5.02
C SER A 9 -7.35 -12.76 -5.66
N VAL A 10 -6.86 -12.75 -6.89
CA VAL A 10 -7.04 -11.65 -7.86
C VAL A 10 -8.51 -11.48 -8.26
N ASP A 11 -9.41 -12.28 -7.68
CA ASP A 11 -10.83 -12.38 -8.01
C ASP A 11 -11.65 -11.13 -7.60
N ASN A 12 -11.10 -10.24 -6.77
CA ASN A 12 -11.76 -9.01 -6.32
C ASN A 12 -11.09 -7.72 -6.84
N TRP A 13 -10.20 -7.79 -7.82
CA TRP A 13 -9.67 -6.57 -8.43
C TRP A 13 -10.69 -5.94 -9.39
N PRO A 14 -10.78 -4.60 -9.43
CA PRO A 14 -11.67 -3.95 -10.37
C PRO A 14 -11.22 -4.22 -11.81
N ALA A 15 -12.18 -4.43 -12.71
CA ALA A 15 -11.90 -4.67 -14.13
C ALA A 15 -11.31 -3.44 -14.85
N SER A 16 -11.48 -2.25 -14.26
CA SER A 16 -10.97 -0.97 -14.72
C SER A 16 -10.67 -0.06 -13.54
N PHE A 17 -9.69 0.83 -13.68
CA PHE A 17 -9.33 1.79 -12.64
C PHE A 17 -9.86 3.19 -12.99
N SER A 18 -10.43 3.87 -12.01
CA SER A 18 -10.96 5.24 -12.07
C SER A 18 -9.87 6.31 -12.06
N SER A 19 -8.67 5.99 -11.56
CA SER A 19 -7.53 6.90 -11.50
C SER A 19 -6.20 6.17 -11.63
N GLU A 20 -5.13 6.93 -11.93
CA GLU A 20 -3.77 6.38 -11.92
C GLU A 20 -3.34 5.90 -10.53
N GLY A 21 -3.77 6.60 -9.47
CA GLY A 21 -3.52 6.20 -8.10
C GLY A 21 -4.15 4.86 -7.76
N GLU A 22 -5.39 4.63 -8.19
CA GLU A 22 -6.08 3.35 -8.00
C GLU A 22 -5.37 2.22 -8.77
N ARG A 23 -4.99 2.46 -10.03
CA ARG A 23 -4.23 1.49 -10.82
C ARG A 23 -2.93 1.09 -10.11
N LEU A 24 -2.18 2.07 -9.62
CA LEU A 24 -0.93 1.84 -8.88
C LEU A 24 -1.19 1.08 -7.58
N TYR A 25 -2.26 1.41 -6.85
CA TYR A 25 -2.65 0.75 -5.61
C TYR A 25 -2.87 -0.76 -5.81
N PHE A 26 -3.58 -1.15 -6.86
CA PHE A 26 -3.85 -2.56 -7.14
C PHE A 26 -2.65 -3.27 -7.78
N THR A 27 -2.05 -2.66 -8.82
CA THR A 27 -1.14 -3.38 -9.71
C THR A 27 0.33 -3.09 -9.46
N GLY A 28 0.64 -1.95 -8.85
CA GLY A 28 2.00 -1.41 -8.79
C GLY A 28 2.56 -1.00 -10.17
N VAL A 29 1.70 -0.74 -11.15
CA VAL A 29 2.09 -0.35 -12.53
C VAL A 29 1.26 0.85 -12.99
N SER A 30 1.90 1.89 -13.52
CA SER A 30 1.23 3.05 -14.10
C SER A 30 0.60 2.74 -15.46
N SER A 31 -0.23 3.64 -16.00
CA SER A 31 -0.75 3.53 -17.37
C SER A 31 0.34 3.54 -18.45
N SER A 32 1.48 4.19 -18.18
CA SER A 32 2.64 4.19 -19.07
C SER A 32 3.48 2.90 -19.02
N GLY A 33 3.13 1.98 -18.11
CA GLY A 33 3.86 0.72 -17.89
C GLY A 33 5.04 0.85 -16.92
N GLU A 34 5.24 2.02 -16.29
CA GLU A 34 6.21 2.19 -15.21
C GLU A 34 5.80 1.31 -14.02
N ARG A 35 6.71 0.44 -13.56
CA ARG A 35 6.47 -0.43 -12.40
C ARG A 35 7.17 0.12 -11.17
N ILE A 36 6.42 0.30 -10.08
CA ILE A 36 6.99 0.66 -8.78
C ILE A 36 7.80 -0.52 -8.23
N ARG A 37 8.94 -0.25 -7.60
CA ARG A 37 9.86 -1.30 -7.15
C ARG A 37 9.97 -1.31 -5.63
N PRO A 38 9.70 -2.45 -4.97
CA PRO A 38 9.91 -2.55 -3.53
C PRO A 38 11.41 -2.57 -3.20
N VAL A 39 11.76 -1.98 -2.07
CA VAL A 39 13.08 -1.96 -1.45
C VAL A 39 12.92 -2.48 -0.03
N GLY A 40 13.55 -3.64 0.25
CA GLY A 40 13.30 -4.36 1.51
C GLY A 40 11.88 -4.93 1.56
N GLY A 41 11.34 -5.08 2.77
CA GLY A 41 9.99 -5.61 2.95
C GLY A 41 9.89 -7.13 2.88
N ASN A 42 8.67 -7.61 2.66
CA ASN A 42 8.38 -9.03 2.49
C ASN A 42 9.06 -9.61 1.24
N HIS A 43 9.67 -10.79 1.37
CA HIS A 43 10.37 -11.46 0.26
C HIS A 43 9.45 -11.86 -0.90
N HIS A 44 8.21 -12.27 -0.62
CA HIS A 44 7.21 -12.58 -1.63
C HIS A 44 6.92 -11.35 -2.50
N MET A 45 6.74 -10.17 -1.89
CA MET A 45 6.55 -8.91 -2.62
C MET A 45 7.75 -8.54 -3.50
N GLN A 46 8.97 -8.84 -3.03
CA GLN A 46 10.19 -8.61 -3.83
C GLN A 46 10.29 -9.55 -5.04
N MET A 47 9.78 -10.78 -4.93
CA MET A 47 9.88 -11.81 -5.98
C MET A 47 8.73 -11.77 -6.98
N HIS A 48 7.50 -11.57 -6.51
CA HIS A 48 6.30 -11.62 -7.34
C HIS A 48 5.77 -10.23 -7.71
N GLY A 49 6.26 -9.18 -7.05
CA GLY A 49 5.70 -7.84 -7.17
C GLY A 49 4.27 -7.78 -6.66
N GLY A 50 3.55 -6.76 -7.11
CA GLY A 50 2.17 -6.47 -6.71
C GLY A 50 2.01 -4.99 -6.33
N GLY A 51 0.77 -4.59 -6.10
CA GLY A 51 0.44 -3.30 -5.53
C GLY A 51 0.20 -3.37 -4.01
N CYS A 52 -0.10 -2.21 -3.45
CA CYS A 52 -0.48 -2.00 -2.05
C CYS A 52 -1.63 -2.94 -1.61
N ALA A 53 -2.61 -3.16 -2.50
CA ALA A 53 -3.79 -3.97 -2.25
C ALA A 53 -3.47 -5.42 -1.84
N THR A 54 -2.31 -5.95 -2.26
CA THR A 54 -1.85 -7.30 -1.90
C THR A 54 -1.78 -7.50 -0.39
N CYS A 55 -1.41 -6.45 0.35
CA CYS A 55 -1.35 -6.49 1.80
C CYS A 55 -2.53 -5.73 2.44
N HIS A 56 -2.93 -4.63 1.83
CA HIS A 56 -3.88 -3.69 2.44
C HIS A 56 -5.33 -3.90 2.03
N GLY A 57 -5.65 -4.94 1.25
CA GLY A 57 -7.01 -5.25 0.80
C GLY A 57 -7.45 -4.44 -0.42
N SER A 58 -8.62 -4.74 -0.99
CA SER A 58 -9.18 -3.93 -2.08
C SER A 58 -9.85 -2.67 -1.58
N GLU A 59 -10.39 -2.72 -0.36
CA GLU A 59 -11.12 -1.63 0.30
C GLU A 59 -10.22 -0.89 1.31
N LYS A 60 -8.89 -1.07 1.23
CA LYS A 60 -7.92 -0.49 2.15
C LYS A 60 -8.10 -0.95 3.60
N GLU A 61 -8.75 -2.09 3.83
CA GLU A 61 -9.10 -2.61 5.16
C GLU A 61 -7.92 -3.26 5.91
N GLY A 62 -6.81 -3.54 5.24
CA GLY A 62 -5.67 -4.24 5.84
C GLY A 62 -5.90 -5.75 5.95
N GLY A 63 -5.27 -6.37 6.94
CA GLY A 63 -5.59 -7.75 7.34
C GLY A 63 -4.72 -8.85 6.75
N ALA A 64 -3.87 -8.57 5.76
CA ALA A 64 -2.93 -9.59 5.27
C ALA A 64 -1.93 -9.97 6.35
N ILE A 65 -1.87 -11.27 6.63
CA ILE A 65 -0.96 -11.87 7.61
C ILE A 65 0.36 -12.25 6.92
N MET A 66 1.48 -11.88 7.51
CA MET A 66 2.80 -12.04 6.89
C MET A 66 3.38 -13.41 7.20
N TRP A 67 3.50 -14.31 6.22
CA TRP A 67 4.14 -15.62 6.44
C TRP A 67 5.69 -15.48 6.54
N PRO A 68 6.38 -16.17 7.48
CA PRO A 68 5.88 -17.04 8.57
C PRO A 68 5.58 -16.28 9.88
N ARG A 69 5.66 -14.95 9.90
CA ARG A 69 5.37 -14.09 11.06
C ARG A 69 3.87 -13.79 11.18
N PHE A 70 3.10 -14.81 11.58
CA PHE A 70 1.63 -14.71 11.63
C PHE A 70 1.06 -13.63 12.57
N TRP A 71 1.89 -13.07 13.44
CA TRP A 71 1.54 -11.97 14.34
C TRP A 71 1.72 -10.58 13.73
N VAL A 72 2.27 -10.48 12.51
CA VAL A 72 2.37 -9.21 11.77
C VAL A 72 1.24 -9.16 10.76
N MET A 73 0.41 -8.13 10.90
CA MET A 73 -0.73 -7.86 10.03
C MET A 73 -0.55 -6.50 9.37
N ALA A 74 -0.91 -6.40 8.09
CA ALA A 74 -0.96 -5.12 7.42
C ALA A 74 -2.07 -4.24 8.02
N PRO A 75 -1.79 -2.99 8.41
CA PRO A 75 -2.81 -2.09 8.94
C PRO A 75 -3.79 -1.65 7.84
N ALA A 76 -4.95 -1.13 8.24
CA ALA A 76 -5.86 -0.47 7.33
C ALA A 76 -5.25 0.85 6.79
N LEU A 77 -5.60 1.21 5.56
CA LEU A 77 -5.29 2.49 4.92
C LEU A 77 -6.58 3.26 4.57
N THR A 78 -7.67 3.00 5.27
CA THR A 78 -8.92 3.78 5.12
C THR A 78 -8.70 5.21 5.59
N ASP A 79 -9.54 6.14 5.13
CA ASP A 79 -9.44 7.56 5.52
C ASP A 79 -9.49 7.72 7.04
N ALA A 80 -10.38 6.97 7.70
CA ALA A 80 -10.43 6.90 9.15
C ALA A 80 -9.08 6.45 9.71
N ALA A 81 -8.49 5.36 9.20
CA ALA A 81 -7.23 4.84 9.71
C ALA A 81 -6.03 5.78 9.52
N LEU A 82 -6.02 6.55 8.42
CA LEU A 82 -4.97 7.54 8.12
C LEU A 82 -5.14 8.83 8.94
N GLN A 83 -6.37 9.21 9.28
CA GLN A 83 -6.66 10.48 9.96
C GLN A 83 -6.86 10.35 11.47
N SER A 84 -7.16 9.16 11.99
CA SER A 84 -7.37 8.96 13.42
C SER A 84 -6.08 8.64 14.17
N GLU A 85 -5.92 9.26 15.33
CA GLU A 85 -5.05 8.78 16.40
C GLU A 85 -5.70 7.50 16.97
N HIS A 86 -5.09 6.32 16.78
CA HIS A 86 -5.63 5.06 17.31
C HIS A 86 -5.10 4.76 18.71
N ASP A 87 -5.98 4.34 19.60
CA ASP A 87 -5.68 3.94 20.99
C ASP A 87 -5.24 2.46 21.11
N ASP A 88 -4.88 1.80 20.01
CA ASP A 88 -4.49 0.39 19.95
C ASP A 88 -2.98 0.16 20.19
N GLY A 89 -2.30 1.13 20.80
CA GLY A 89 -0.87 1.08 21.13
C GLY A 89 0.05 1.46 19.96
N HIS A 90 -0.52 1.82 18.81
CA HIS A 90 0.16 2.43 17.67
C HIS A 90 -0.40 3.84 17.43
N ASN A 91 -0.16 4.75 18.39
CA ASN A 91 -0.46 6.18 18.22
C ASN A 91 0.45 6.76 17.13
N HIS A 92 -0.07 6.95 15.93
CA HIS A 92 0.54 7.84 14.93
C HIS A 92 -0.23 9.16 14.86
N ALA A 93 0.49 10.26 14.67
CA ALA A 93 -0.14 11.53 14.30
C ALA A 93 -0.90 11.38 12.98
N SER A 94 -1.90 12.21 12.69
CA SER A 94 -2.63 12.12 11.43
C SER A 94 -1.70 12.24 10.22
N TYR A 95 -1.94 11.40 9.20
CA TYR A 95 -1.21 11.49 7.95
C TYR A 95 -1.72 12.67 7.11
N ASP A 96 -0.79 13.50 6.68
CA ASP A 96 -0.94 14.45 5.57
C ASP A 96 -0.26 13.91 4.31
N GLU A 97 -0.39 14.64 3.20
CA GLU A 97 0.21 14.24 1.92
C GLU A 97 1.73 14.05 2.03
N SER A 98 2.43 14.92 2.77
CA SER A 98 3.89 14.92 2.89
C SER A 98 4.39 13.72 3.71
N SER A 99 3.75 13.46 4.84
CA SER A 99 4.04 12.33 5.71
C SER A 99 3.67 11.00 5.06
N LEU A 100 2.57 10.93 4.30
CA LEU A 100 2.22 9.71 3.57
C LEU A 100 3.21 9.40 2.44
N LYS A 101 3.71 10.43 1.73
CA LYS A 101 4.82 10.27 0.78
C LYS A 101 6.07 9.71 1.45
N LYS A 102 6.45 10.24 2.62
CA LYS A 102 7.59 9.74 3.41
C LYS A 102 7.37 8.31 3.89
N ALA A 103 6.16 7.95 4.30
CA ALA A 103 5.81 6.58 4.68
C ALA A 103 5.99 5.61 3.50
N ILE A 104 5.59 5.99 2.29
CA ILE A 104 5.71 5.12 1.11
C ILE A 104 7.18 4.99 0.65
N VAL A 105 7.92 6.09 0.59
CA VAL A 105 9.26 6.13 0.00
C VAL A 105 10.35 5.76 1.01
N ASN A 106 10.24 6.25 2.25
CA ASN A 106 11.25 6.09 3.30
C ASN A 106 10.79 5.12 4.39
N GLY A 107 9.49 4.85 4.50
CA GLY A 107 8.90 4.10 5.60
C GLY A 107 9.15 4.78 6.92
N ILE A 108 8.83 6.07 6.96
CA ILE A 108 8.83 6.91 8.14
C ILE A 108 7.39 7.39 8.33
N GLY A 109 6.84 7.13 9.51
CA GLY A 109 5.52 7.57 9.91
C GLY A 109 5.43 9.09 10.11
N PRO A 110 4.23 9.60 10.42
CA PRO A 110 3.96 11.02 10.59
C PRO A 110 4.54 11.56 11.90
N ASP A 111 4.77 10.68 12.87
CA ASP A 111 5.49 10.90 14.12
C ASP A 111 7.02 10.88 13.96
N GLY A 112 7.52 10.51 12.77
CA GLY A 112 8.96 10.35 12.49
C GLY A 112 9.52 8.97 12.81
N GLU A 113 8.70 8.03 13.31
CA GLU A 113 9.15 6.70 13.65
C GLU A 113 9.21 5.78 12.42
N PRO A 114 10.16 4.82 12.38
CA PRO A 114 10.28 3.91 11.26
C PRO A 114 9.11 2.92 11.21
N LEU A 115 8.49 2.78 10.04
CA LEU A 115 7.48 1.74 9.80
C LEU A 115 8.11 0.35 9.87
N HIS A 116 7.29 -0.63 10.26
CA HIS A 116 7.72 -2.03 10.36
C HIS A 116 8.41 -2.50 9.07
N ALA A 117 9.55 -3.18 9.21
CA ALA A 117 10.43 -3.53 8.09
C ALA A 117 9.79 -4.45 7.04
N THR A 118 8.64 -5.05 7.36
CA THR A 118 7.85 -5.87 6.44
C THR A 118 7.07 -5.05 5.42
N MET A 119 6.73 -3.79 5.75
CA MET A 119 6.20 -2.85 4.77
C MET A 119 7.36 -2.37 3.88
N PRO A 120 7.34 -2.69 2.57
CA PRO A 120 8.40 -2.28 1.66
C PRO A 120 8.43 -0.76 1.51
N ARG A 121 9.63 -0.23 1.28
CA ARG A 121 9.83 1.14 0.80
C ARG A 121 9.77 1.10 -0.73
N TRP A 122 9.22 2.12 -1.37
CA TRP A 122 8.98 2.08 -2.81
C TRP A 122 9.88 3.05 -3.58
N LYS A 123 10.53 2.53 -4.63
CA LYS A 123 11.06 3.37 -5.71
C LYS A 123 9.95 3.62 -6.70
N ILE A 124 9.60 4.88 -6.85
CA ILE A 124 8.43 5.37 -7.58
C ILE A 124 8.73 6.78 -8.10
N SER A 125 8.23 7.14 -9.29
CA SER A 125 8.29 8.51 -9.79
C SER A 125 7.42 9.46 -8.96
N GLU A 126 7.76 10.75 -8.96
CA GLU A 126 7.01 11.76 -8.19
C GLU A 126 5.54 11.84 -8.66
N GLU A 127 5.31 11.77 -9.97
CA GLU A 127 3.96 11.74 -10.55
C GLU A 127 3.13 10.56 -10.06
N SER A 128 3.69 9.34 -10.13
CA SER A 128 3.02 8.13 -9.64
C SER A 128 2.78 8.17 -8.13
N LEU A 129 3.72 8.73 -7.37
CA LEU A 129 3.59 8.88 -5.93
C LEU A 129 2.47 9.86 -5.57
N ASN A 130 2.39 11.00 -6.26
CA ASN A 130 1.32 11.98 -6.05
C ASN A 130 -0.05 11.36 -6.37
N ALA A 131 -0.17 10.65 -7.50
CA ALA A 131 -1.40 9.97 -7.87
C ALA A 131 -1.82 8.91 -6.84
N LEU A 132 -0.87 8.08 -6.37
CA LEU A 132 -1.15 7.06 -5.35
C LEU A 132 -1.59 7.68 -4.02
N VAL A 133 -0.90 8.73 -3.55
CA VAL A 133 -1.24 9.41 -2.29
C VAL A 133 -2.60 10.10 -2.37
N HIS A 134 -2.90 10.74 -3.50
CA HIS A 134 -4.21 11.35 -3.76
C HIS A 134 -5.34 10.32 -3.69
N TYR A 135 -5.15 9.14 -4.29
CA TYR A 135 -6.10 8.04 -4.18
C TYR A 135 -6.25 7.51 -2.75
N LEU A 136 -5.16 7.44 -1.98
CA LEU A 136 -5.19 6.96 -0.60
C LEU A 136 -5.93 7.92 0.34
N MET A 137 -5.77 9.23 0.15
CA MET A 137 -6.37 10.27 1.01
C MET A 137 -7.83 10.61 0.67
N GLY A 138 -8.43 9.97 -0.33
CA GLY A 138 -9.87 10.02 -0.54
C GLY A 138 -10.39 11.34 -1.13
N GLU A 139 -9.61 12.07 -1.94
CA GLU A 139 -10.22 13.14 -2.75
C GLU A 139 -11.10 12.51 -3.84
N HIS A 140 -12.37 12.36 -3.47
CA HIS A 140 -13.47 12.00 -4.35
C HIS A 140 -13.46 12.94 -5.57
N SER A 141 -13.15 12.39 -6.74
CA SER A 141 -13.61 12.99 -7.97
C SER A 141 -15.14 12.96 -7.95
N HIS A 142 -15.72 14.14 -7.69
CA HIS A 142 -17.10 14.60 -7.94
C HIS A 142 -18.28 13.83 -7.34
#